data_AF-A0A8B8ET62-F1
#
_entry.id   AF-A0A8B8ET62-F1
#
_cell.length_a   1.000
_cell.length_b   1.000
_cell.length_c   1.000
_cell.angle_alpha   90.00
_cell.angle_beta   90.00
_cell.angle_gamma   90.00
#
_symmetry.space_group_name_H-M   'P 1'
#
loop_
_entity.id
_entity.type
_entity.pdbx_description
1 polymer ?
#
loop_
_entity_poly.entity_id
_entity_poly.type
_entity_poly.pdbx_seq_one_letter_code
_entity_poly.pdbx_strand_id
1 'polypeptide(L)'
;MLSRLILVFLFVVQTNSLSVLTDEKSQATKTDGETVLIRKRSNQETPIRMALDRKVNELVQSMAKMKKEMATNSKQLQDAKKEIAALKNENSTFKAEWHVQSNVATFLSVKDTPVGFTAGITSYNSTWQGDILVFPHVITNKGQGYSSSSGKFTAPRDGTYVFTVVVVSYDYKYLTLDIVHDGVSKVGTYSPGSSSRQTGTNLVVLELDRGDAVWVKRSAGQSYYTHPVPYTTFSGFLL
;
A
#
# COMPACT_ATOMS: atom_id res chain seq x y z
N MET A 1 -17.29 46.46 -22.73
CA MET A 1 -18.35 45.95 -23.63
C MET A 1 -19.44 45.32 -22.76
N LEU A 2 -20.36 46.14 -22.24
CA LEU A 2 -21.72 46.38 -22.75
C LEU A 2 -22.59 45.10 -22.80
N SER A 3 -23.48 44.91 -21.80
CA SER A 3 -24.83 44.37 -22.06
C SER A 3 -25.79 44.51 -20.85
N ARG A 4 -26.71 45.48 -20.98
CA ARG A 4 -28.17 45.47 -20.69
C ARG A 4 -28.62 44.95 -19.30
N LEU A 5 -28.99 45.81 -18.34
CA LEU A 5 -30.23 46.61 -18.23
C LEU A 5 -31.51 45.75 -18.36
N ILE A 6 -32.11 45.36 -17.22
CA ILE A 6 -33.48 44.85 -17.13
C ILE A 6 -34.30 45.81 -16.26
N LEU A 7 -35.42 46.22 -16.83
CA LEU A 7 -36.34 47.28 -16.43
C LEU A 7 -37.30 46.83 -15.32
N VAL A 8 -37.71 47.82 -14.54
CA VAL A 8 -38.65 47.85 -13.41
C VAL A 8 -40.08 47.46 -13.80
N PHE A 9 -40.82 46.82 -12.88
CA PHE A 9 -42.27 47.06 -12.71
C PHE A 9 -42.64 47.06 -11.21
N LEU A 10 -42.87 48.26 -10.68
CA LEU A 10 -43.51 48.53 -9.39
C LEU A 10 -45.02 48.61 -9.65
N PHE A 11 -45.80 47.70 -9.05
CA PHE A 11 -47.25 47.86 -8.97
C PHE A 11 -47.57 48.58 -7.65
N VAL A 12 -47.87 49.87 -7.76
CA VAL A 12 -48.59 50.64 -6.74
C VAL A 12 -50.02 50.76 -7.24
N VAL A 13 -50.96 50.05 -6.62
CA VAL A 13 -52.40 50.33 -6.77
C VAL A 13 -52.86 50.88 -5.44
N GLN A 14 -52.93 52.20 -5.39
CA GLN A 14 -53.48 52.98 -4.29
C GLN A 14 -54.97 53.20 -4.60
N THR A 15 -55.86 52.46 -3.96
CA THR A 15 -57.31 52.70 -4.06
C THR A 15 -57.75 53.52 -2.84
N ASN A 16 -57.77 54.85 -2.99
CA ASN A 16 -58.57 55.73 -2.14
C ASN A 16 -59.96 55.84 -2.77
N SER A 17 -60.95 55.14 -2.23
CA SER A 17 -62.36 55.38 -2.52
C SER A 17 -62.94 56.32 -1.47
N LEU A 18 -62.93 57.62 -1.76
CA LEU A 18 -63.81 58.61 -1.12
C LEU A 18 -65.20 58.49 -1.77
N SER A 19 -66.22 58.11 -1.01
CA SER A 19 -67.62 58.24 -1.41
C SER A 19 -68.28 59.36 -0.60
N VAL A 20 -68.62 60.43 -1.33
CA VAL A 20 -69.33 61.63 -0.90
C VAL A 20 -70.76 61.29 -0.47
N LEU A 21 -71.18 61.82 0.68
CA LEU A 21 -72.54 61.80 1.21
C LEU A 21 -73.37 62.93 0.57
N THR A 22 -74.51 62.60 -0.03
CA THR A 22 -75.62 63.52 -0.27
C THR A 22 -76.92 62.79 0.08
N ASP A 23 -77.64 63.33 1.06
CA ASP A 23 -78.98 62.92 1.50
C ASP A 23 -80.05 63.42 0.51
N GLU A 24 -81.00 62.57 0.11
CA GLU A 24 -82.44 62.83 0.37
C GLU A 24 -83.35 61.61 0.11
N LYS A 25 -84.13 61.27 1.15
CA LYS A 25 -85.49 60.69 1.24
C LYS A 25 -85.94 59.49 0.39
N SER A 26 -85.96 58.34 1.09
CA SER A 26 -87.13 57.49 1.37
C SER A 26 -87.97 56.92 0.21
N GLN A 27 -87.71 55.64 -0.12
CA GLN A 27 -88.78 54.65 -0.24
C GLN A 27 -88.29 53.28 0.25
N ALA A 28 -88.89 52.80 1.33
CA ALA A 28 -88.58 51.53 1.95
C ALA A 28 -89.05 50.37 1.06
N THR A 29 -88.13 49.49 0.65
CA THR A 29 -88.28 48.02 0.58
C THR A 29 -86.99 47.40 0.01
N LYS A 30 -86.48 46.34 0.65
CA LYS A 30 -85.26 45.53 0.34
C LYS A 30 -83.87 46.05 0.70
N THR A 31 -83.68 47.25 1.26
CA THR A 31 -82.32 47.81 1.46
C THR A 31 -81.62 47.41 2.76
N ASP A 32 -82.35 46.97 3.79
CA ASP A 32 -81.76 46.73 5.13
C ASP A 32 -81.07 45.35 5.24
N GLY A 33 -81.62 44.31 4.61
CA GLY A 33 -81.02 42.97 4.61
C GLY A 33 -79.72 42.88 3.78
N GLU A 34 -79.66 43.54 2.62
CA GLU A 34 -78.49 43.55 1.75
C GLU A 34 -77.34 44.40 2.33
N THR A 35 -77.63 45.57 2.89
CA THR A 35 -76.62 46.39 3.57
C THR A 35 -76.10 45.75 4.86
N VAL A 36 -76.95 45.03 5.61
CA VAL A 36 -76.54 44.22 6.76
C VAL A 36 -75.67 43.03 6.33
N LEU A 37 -76.01 42.35 5.23
CA LEU A 37 -75.18 41.27 4.68
C LEU A 37 -73.83 41.76 4.17
N ILE A 38 -73.79 42.91 3.49
CA ILE A 38 -72.55 43.55 3.01
C ILE A 38 -71.68 43.99 4.20
N ARG A 39 -72.27 44.61 5.24
CA ARG A 39 -71.54 44.94 6.49
C ARG A 39 -71.04 43.69 7.20
N LYS A 40 -71.84 42.62 7.28
CA LYS A 40 -71.44 41.37 7.94
C LYS A 40 -70.31 40.66 7.17
N ARG A 41 -70.35 40.69 5.84
CA ARG A 41 -69.28 40.18 4.95
C ARG A 41 -68.01 41.03 5.07
N SER A 42 -68.11 42.35 5.01
CA SER A 42 -66.98 43.28 5.19
C SER A 42 -66.35 43.18 6.59
N ASN A 43 -67.18 43.02 7.62
CA ASN A 43 -66.73 42.77 9.00
C ASN A 43 -66.04 41.41 9.17
N GLN A 44 -66.32 40.41 8.31
CA GLN A 44 -65.62 39.12 8.30
C GLN A 44 -64.37 39.12 7.40
N GLU A 45 -64.35 39.90 6.30
CA GLU A 45 -63.18 40.03 5.42
C GLU A 45 -61.98 40.68 6.12
N THR A 46 -62.22 41.70 6.95
CA THR A 46 -61.17 42.41 7.69
C THR A 46 -60.31 41.48 8.58
N PRO A 47 -60.89 40.66 9.49
CA PRO A 47 -60.11 39.73 10.31
C PRO A 47 -59.46 38.60 9.48
N ILE A 48 -60.07 38.17 8.37
CA ILE A 48 -59.47 37.18 7.47
C ILE A 48 -58.21 37.74 6.80
N ARG A 49 -58.27 38.97 6.29
CA ARG A 49 -57.10 39.66 5.71
C ARG A 49 -55.99 39.85 6.73
N MET A 50 -56.32 40.29 7.95
CA MET A 50 -55.35 40.42 9.03
C MET A 50 -54.70 39.09 9.44
N ALA A 51 -55.47 37.98 9.44
CA ALA A 51 -54.94 36.65 9.73
C ALA A 51 -54.03 36.13 8.60
N LEU A 52 -54.40 36.42 7.34
CA LEU A 52 -53.58 36.10 6.18
C LEU A 52 -52.26 36.87 6.18
N ASP A 53 -52.32 38.19 6.43
CA ASP A 53 -51.13 39.04 6.52
C ASP A 53 -50.19 38.60 7.64
N ARG A 54 -50.73 38.19 8.81
CA ARG A 54 -49.91 37.59 9.88
C ARG A 54 -49.18 36.34 9.42
N LYS A 55 -49.89 35.38 8.79
CA LYS A 55 -49.27 34.15 8.28
C LYS A 55 -48.23 34.44 7.19
N VAL A 56 -48.50 35.40 6.31
CA VAL A 56 -47.53 35.84 5.29
C VAL A 56 -46.29 36.43 5.95
N ASN A 57 -46.44 37.26 6.99
CA ASN A 57 -45.31 37.87 7.68
C ASN A 57 -44.48 36.83 8.46
N GLU A 58 -45.14 35.86 9.11
CA GLU A 58 -44.50 34.71 9.74
C GLU A 58 -43.71 33.87 8.72
N LEU A 59 -44.31 33.62 7.55
CA LEU A 59 -43.66 32.90 6.47
C LEU A 59 -42.42 33.67 5.96
N VAL A 60 -42.51 34.99 5.75
CA VAL A 60 -41.38 35.84 5.33
C VAL A 60 -40.25 35.82 6.36
N GLN A 61 -40.57 35.88 7.66
CA GLN A 61 -39.57 35.77 8.72
C GLN A 61 -38.90 34.38 8.73
N SER A 62 -39.68 33.31 8.54
CA SER A 62 -39.14 31.95 8.44
C SER A 62 -38.20 31.80 7.25
N MET A 63 -38.53 32.40 6.10
CA MET A 63 -37.69 32.40 4.91
C MET A 63 -36.40 33.21 5.12
N ALA A 64 -36.46 34.33 5.83
CA ALA A 64 -35.28 35.11 6.16
C ALA A 64 -34.32 34.33 7.08
N LYS A 65 -34.86 33.64 8.09
CA LYS A 65 -34.09 32.74 8.97
C LYS A 65 -33.44 31.61 8.17
N MET A 66 -34.23 30.95 7.32
CA MET A 66 -33.76 29.86 6.45
C MET A 66 -32.64 30.31 5.50
N LYS A 67 -32.75 31.52 4.92
CA LYS A 67 -31.70 32.08 4.05
C LYS A 67 -30.38 32.29 4.79
N LYS A 68 -30.44 32.75 6.05
CA LYS A 68 -29.26 32.93 6.90
C LYS A 68 -28.62 31.58 7.27
N GLU A 69 -29.43 30.58 7.59
CA GLU A 69 -28.96 29.21 7.83
C GLU A 69 -28.33 28.61 6.57
N MET A 70 -28.95 28.80 5.39
CA MET A 70 -28.42 28.32 4.11
C MET A 70 -27.07 28.95 3.78
N ALA A 71 -26.89 30.26 4.03
CA ALA A 71 -25.60 30.92 3.86
C ALA A 71 -24.53 30.38 4.82
N THR A 72 -24.93 30.11 6.07
CA THR A 72 -24.03 29.52 7.09
C THR A 72 -23.60 28.11 6.68
N ASN A 73 -24.54 27.26 6.26
CA ASN A 73 -24.27 25.91 5.81
C ASN A 73 -23.41 25.90 4.54
N SER A 74 -23.62 26.84 3.62
CA SER A 74 -22.79 26.98 2.42
C SER A 74 -21.34 27.32 2.78
N LYS A 75 -21.13 28.20 3.77
CA LYS A 75 -19.79 28.53 4.27
C LYS A 75 -19.14 27.32 4.95
N GLN A 76 -19.85 26.65 5.85
CA GLN A 76 -19.36 25.43 6.51
C GLN A 76 -19.00 24.33 5.50
N LEU A 77 -19.81 24.16 4.46
CA LEU A 77 -19.54 23.21 3.37
C LEU A 77 -18.28 23.57 2.59
N GLN A 78 -18.04 24.86 2.36
CA GLN A 78 -16.82 25.32 1.68
C GLN A 78 -15.58 25.08 2.54
N ASP A 79 -15.67 25.33 3.84
CA ASP A 79 -14.55 25.13 4.77
C ASP A 79 -14.24 23.63 4.95
N ALA A 80 -15.27 22.78 5.09
CA ALA A 80 -15.12 21.33 5.12
C ALA A 80 -14.48 20.77 3.83
N LYS A 81 -14.82 21.33 2.65
CA LYS A 81 -14.17 20.95 1.39
C LYS A 81 -12.68 21.29 1.36
N LYS A 82 -12.28 22.42 1.93
CA LYS A 82 -10.86 22.79 2.06
C LYS A 82 -10.12 21.84 3.00
N GLU A 83 -10.74 21.48 4.12
CA GLU A 83 -10.18 20.53 5.08
C GLU A 83 -10.01 19.14 4.45
N ILE A 84 -11.01 18.65 3.71
CA ILE A 84 -10.90 17.38 2.96
C ILE A 84 -9.73 17.42 1.96
N ALA A 85 -9.52 18.56 1.28
CA ALA A 85 -8.41 18.70 0.35
C ALA A 85 -7.05 18.66 1.06
N ALA A 86 -6.93 19.31 2.22
CA ALA A 86 -5.71 19.28 3.04
C ALA A 86 -5.42 17.88 3.56
N LEU A 87 -6.42 17.21 4.14
CA LEU A 87 -6.31 15.83 4.64
C LEU A 87 -5.96 14.84 3.52
N LYS A 88 -6.49 15.04 2.31
CA LYS A 88 -6.15 14.19 1.16
C LYS A 88 -4.68 14.33 0.77
N ASN A 89 -4.13 15.55 0.83
CA ASN A 89 -2.72 15.81 0.56
C ASN A 89 -1.80 15.22 1.65
N GLU A 90 -2.19 15.35 2.92
CA GLU A 90 -1.48 14.76 4.04
C GLU A 90 -1.47 13.23 3.94
N ASN A 91 -2.60 12.62 3.60
CA ASN A 91 -2.69 11.17 3.40
C ASN A 91 -1.83 10.67 2.23
N SER A 92 -1.74 11.42 1.12
CA SER A 92 -0.79 11.08 0.05
C SER A 92 0.66 11.18 0.49
N THR A 93 1.00 12.17 1.31
CA THR A 93 2.35 12.35 1.86
C THR A 93 2.70 11.20 2.80
N PHE A 94 1.79 10.88 3.74
CA PHE A 94 1.95 9.77 4.68
C PHE A 94 2.11 8.43 3.96
N LYS A 95 1.35 8.17 2.88
CA LYS A 95 1.53 6.97 2.06
C LYS A 95 2.94 6.90 1.46
N ALA A 96 3.44 8.00 0.92
CA ALA A 96 4.79 8.05 0.36
C ALA A 96 5.87 7.80 1.44
N GLU A 97 5.74 8.44 2.60
CA GLU A 97 6.64 8.22 3.74
C GLU A 97 6.60 6.77 4.23
N TRP A 98 5.42 6.18 4.33
CA TRP A 98 5.25 4.79 4.73
C TRP A 98 5.95 3.83 3.75
N HIS A 99 5.83 4.06 2.44
CA HIS A 99 6.55 3.26 1.44
C HIS A 99 8.07 3.37 1.59
N VAL A 100 8.59 4.58 1.84
CA VAL A 100 10.02 4.79 2.09
C VAL A 100 10.46 4.06 3.36
N GLN A 101 9.72 4.20 4.46
CA GLN A 101 10.03 3.51 5.72
C GLN A 101 9.99 1.99 5.58
N SER A 102 9.01 1.45 4.86
CA SER A 102 8.92 0.02 4.57
C SER A 102 10.16 -0.47 3.83
N ASN A 103 10.57 0.23 2.77
CA ASN A 103 11.75 -0.14 1.98
C ASN A 103 13.04 -0.07 2.80
N VAL A 104 13.18 0.96 3.66
CA VAL A 104 14.33 1.09 4.57
C VAL A 104 14.35 -0.06 5.59
N ALA A 105 13.21 -0.40 6.20
CA ALA A 105 13.11 -1.51 7.13
C ALA A 105 13.48 -2.85 6.48
N THR A 106 13.02 -3.09 5.25
CA THR A 106 13.41 -4.27 4.46
C THR A 106 14.91 -4.28 4.17
N PHE A 107 15.49 -3.14 3.76
CA PHE A 107 16.92 -3.05 3.46
C PHE A 107 17.79 -3.31 4.70
N LEU A 108 17.44 -2.72 5.85
CA LEU A 108 18.13 -2.96 7.12
C LEU A 108 18.03 -4.43 7.54
N SER A 109 16.83 -5.02 7.45
CA SER A 109 16.62 -6.44 7.74
C SER A 109 17.47 -7.34 6.85
N VAL A 110 17.58 -7.02 5.54
CA VAL A 110 18.43 -7.77 4.60
C VAL A 110 19.90 -7.59 4.91
N LYS A 111 20.36 -6.41 5.37
CA LYS A 111 21.75 -6.16 5.74
C LYS A 111 22.18 -6.91 7.01
N ASP A 112 21.29 -7.00 8.00
CA ASP A 112 21.61 -7.60 9.29
C ASP A 112 21.37 -9.11 9.33
N THR A 113 20.72 -9.68 8.30
CA THR A 113 20.50 -11.13 8.23
C THR A 113 21.85 -11.85 8.10
N PRO A 114 22.20 -12.78 9.02
CA PRO A 114 23.40 -13.58 8.86
C PRO A 114 23.34 -14.43 7.59
N VAL A 115 24.44 -14.50 6.86
CA VAL A 115 24.54 -15.33 5.65
C VAL A 115 25.56 -16.42 5.92
N GLY A 116 25.10 -17.67 5.89
CA GLY A 116 25.96 -18.81 6.12
C GLY A 116 25.24 -20.12 5.95
N PHE A 117 25.92 -21.09 5.36
CA PHE A 117 25.40 -22.42 5.14
C PHE A 117 26.45 -23.49 5.44
N THR A 118 25.93 -24.66 5.78
CA THR A 118 26.67 -25.91 5.79
C THR A 118 25.75 -26.98 5.23
N ALA A 119 26.21 -27.70 4.24
CA ALA A 119 25.52 -28.83 3.65
C ALA A 119 26.47 -30.02 3.50
N GLY A 120 25.92 -31.22 3.53
CA GLY A 120 26.67 -32.47 3.46
C GLY A 120 26.00 -33.51 2.56
N ILE A 121 26.72 -34.61 2.39
CA ILE A 121 26.21 -35.83 1.76
C ILE A 121 26.12 -36.92 2.84
N THR A 122 25.00 -37.65 2.87
CA THR A 122 24.70 -38.64 3.92
C THR A 122 24.80 -40.09 3.46
N SER A 123 25.16 -40.32 2.20
CA SER A 123 25.38 -41.66 1.62
C SER A 123 26.55 -41.62 0.66
N TYR A 124 27.43 -42.61 0.73
CA TYR A 124 28.58 -42.69 -0.15
C TYR A 124 28.16 -43.01 -1.58
N ASN A 125 29.03 -42.73 -2.55
CA ASN A 125 28.86 -43.19 -3.91
C ASN A 125 30.21 -43.67 -4.45
N SER A 126 30.30 -44.98 -4.70
CA SER A 126 31.51 -45.65 -5.14
C SER A 126 31.77 -45.57 -6.64
N THR A 127 30.92 -44.90 -7.42
CA THR A 127 31.08 -44.76 -8.89
C THR A 127 30.76 -43.35 -9.40
N TRP A 128 30.60 -42.37 -8.50
CA TRP A 128 30.24 -41.01 -8.87
C TRP A 128 31.28 -40.36 -9.79
N GLN A 129 30.80 -39.82 -10.91
CA GLN A 129 31.56 -39.12 -11.93
C GLN A 129 30.84 -37.85 -12.43
N GLY A 130 29.88 -37.33 -11.66
CA GLY A 130 29.13 -36.12 -12.02
C GLY A 130 30.01 -34.86 -12.05
N ASP A 131 29.54 -33.84 -12.75
CA ASP A 131 30.27 -32.56 -12.87
C ASP A 131 30.16 -31.70 -11.61
N ILE A 132 28.95 -31.51 -11.08
CA ILE A 132 28.70 -30.74 -9.85
C ILE A 132 28.46 -31.72 -8.70
N LEU A 133 29.19 -31.55 -7.60
CA LEU A 133 28.94 -32.30 -6.38
C LEU A 133 27.84 -31.62 -5.58
N VAL A 134 26.63 -32.19 -5.60
CA VAL A 134 25.48 -31.66 -4.88
C VAL A 134 25.49 -32.20 -3.45
N PHE A 135 25.31 -31.30 -2.46
CA PHE A 135 25.20 -31.64 -1.04
C PHE A 135 23.73 -31.48 -0.60
N PRO A 136 22.91 -32.55 -0.67
CA PRO A 136 21.47 -32.44 -0.48
C PRO A 136 21.06 -32.27 0.99
N HIS A 137 21.91 -32.69 1.94
CA HIS A 137 21.59 -32.63 3.37
C HIS A 137 22.03 -31.29 3.95
N VAL A 138 21.08 -30.37 4.11
CA VAL A 138 21.33 -29.02 4.64
C VAL A 138 21.33 -29.05 6.17
N ILE A 139 22.45 -28.67 6.78
CA ILE A 139 22.60 -28.51 8.24
C ILE A 139 22.23 -27.08 8.66
N THR A 140 22.64 -26.08 7.88
CA THR A 140 22.30 -24.67 8.08
C THR A 140 22.24 -23.96 6.73
N ASN A 141 21.34 -22.98 6.58
CA ASN A 141 21.22 -22.15 5.37
C ASN A 141 20.62 -20.77 5.71
N LYS A 142 21.30 -20.00 6.57
CA LYS A 142 20.92 -18.64 6.90
C LYS A 142 21.20 -17.72 5.71
N GLY A 143 20.26 -16.82 5.41
CA GLY A 143 20.27 -16.03 4.17
C GLY A 143 19.80 -16.80 2.92
N GLN A 144 19.49 -18.10 3.03
CA GLN A 144 18.92 -18.93 1.96
C GLN A 144 19.70 -18.91 0.64
N GLY A 145 21.03 -18.73 0.70
CA GLY A 145 21.88 -18.67 -0.48
C GLY A 145 22.17 -20.04 -1.09
N TYR A 146 22.18 -21.12 -0.31
CA TYR A 146 22.49 -22.45 -0.82
C TYR A 146 21.24 -23.19 -1.33
N SER A 147 21.35 -23.83 -2.49
CA SER A 147 20.32 -24.65 -3.12
C SER A 147 20.70 -26.14 -3.07
N SER A 148 19.96 -26.92 -2.28
CA SER A 148 20.18 -28.37 -2.10
C SER A 148 19.89 -29.21 -3.35
N SER A 149 19.14 -28.68 -4.31
CA SER A 149 18.84 -29.35 -5.58
C SER A 149 19.94 -29.14 -6.63
N SER A 150 20.62 -27.99 -6.62
CA SER A 150 21.64 -27.65 -7.61
C SER A 150 23.08 -27.76 -7.10
N GLY A 151 23.29 -27.75 -5.78
CA GLY A 151 24.62 -27.73 -5.17
C GLY A 151 25.31 -26.36 -5.20
N LYS A 152 24.58 -25.30 -5.58
CA LYS A 152 25.13 -23.95 -5.73
C LYS A 152 24.73 -23.06 -4.56
N PHE A 153 25.67 -22.24 -4.11
CA PHE A 153 25.41 -21.06 -3.31
C PHE A 153 25.30 -19.84 -4.24
N THR A 154 24.29 -19.00 -4.02
CA THR A 154 24.11 -17.72 -4.71
C THR A 154 24.18 -16.60 -3.69
N ALA A 155 25.06 -15.62 -3.90
CA ALA A 155 25.27 -14.52 -2.98
C ALA A 155 23.98 -13.67 -2.84
N PRO A 156 23.37 -13.62 -1.64
CA PRO A 156 22.13 -12.84 -1.45
C PRO A 156 22.38 -11.32 -1.41
N ARG A 157 23.63 -10.91 -1.16
CA ARG A 157 24.09 -9.51 -1.15
C ARG A 157 25.60 -9.48 -1.41
N ASP A 158 26.10 -8.29 -1.74
CA ASP A 158 27.53 -8.07 -1.97
C ASP A 158 28.34 -8.29 -0.68
N GLY A 159 29.57 -8.79 -0.82
CA GLY A 159 30.55 -8.79 0.26
C GLY A 159 31.61 -9.89 0.17
N THR A 160 32.41 -9.99 1.22
CA THR A 160 33.49 -10.97 1.33
C THR A 160 32.99 -12.28 1.95
N TYR A 161 33.07 -13.36 1.19
CA TYR A 161 32.64 -14.69 1.59
C TYR A 161 33.81 -15.64 1.78
N VAL A 162 33.68 -16.55 2.75
CA VAL A 162 34.58 -17.68 2.94
C VAL A 162 33.85 -18.95 2.51
N PHE A 163 34.51 -19.81 1.74
CA PHE A 163 34.01 -21.13 1.38
C PHE A 163 35.04 -22.20 1.69
N THR A 164 34.58 -23.35 2.19
CA THR A 164 35.41 -24.52 2.44
C THR A 164 34.70 -25.77 1.99
N VAL A 165 35.46 -26.68 1.38
CA VAL A 165 35.00 -28.01 1.01
C VAL A 165 35.87 -29.04 1.72
N VAL A 166 35.21 -30.01 2.34
CA VAL A 166 35.86 -31.21 2.88
C VAL A 166 35.28 -32.39 2.13
N VAL A 167 36.14 -33.26 1.61
CA VAL A 167 35.72 -34.49 0.93
C VAL A 167 36.57 -35.66 1.37
N VAL A 168 35.93 -36.81 1.54
CA VAL A 168 36.61 -38.08 1.77
C VAL A 168 36.46 -38.94 0.53
N SER A 169 37.56 -39.46 -0.03
CA SER A 169 37.50 -40.36 -1.18
C SER A 169 36.99 -41.75 -0.78
N TYR A 170 36.40 -42.48 -1.73
CA TYR A 170 35.94 -43.84 -1.48
C TYR A 170 37.08 -44.86 -1.60
N ASP A 171 37.39 -45.57 -0.50
CA ASP A 171 38.45 -46.57 -0.42
C ASP A 171 39.78 -46.07 -1.04
N TYR A 172 40.38 -46.81 -1.98
CA TYR A 172 41.66 -46.48 -2.63
C TYR A 172 41.49 -45.64 -3.90
N LYS A 173 40.37 -44.91 -4.04
CA LYS A 173 40.13 -44.00 -5.15
C LYS A 173 40.66 -42.61 -4.81
N TYR A 174 41.03 -41.86 -5.84
CA TYR A 174 41.36 -40.45 -5.69
C TYR A 174 40.20 -39.58 -6.18
N LEU A 175 40.09 -38.38 -5.64
CA LEU A 175 39.12 -37.38 -6.06
C LEU A 175 39.73 -35.98 -6.01
N THR A 176 39.53 -35.22 -7.08
CA THR A 176 39.92 -33.81 -7.16
C THR A 176 38.67 -32.96 -7.40
N LEU A 177 38.45 -31.98 -6.54
CA LEU A 177 37.33 -31.05 -6.62
C LEU A 177 37.83 -29.62 -6.65
N ASP A 178 37.13 -28.76 -7.36
CA ASP A 178 37.38 -27.33 -7.39
C ASP A 178 36.22 -26.57 -6.75
N ILE A 179 36.53 -25.52 -5.99
CA ILE A 179 35.55 -24.47 -5.68
C ILE A 179 35.54 -23.51 -6.87
N VAL A 180 34.37 -23.38 -7.49
CA VAL A 180 34.13 -22.62 -8.72
C VAL A 180 33.29 -21.40 -8.40
N HIS A 181 33.67 -20.25 -8.95
CA HIS A 181 32.88 -19.00 -8.94
C HIS A 181 32.55 -18.62 -10.38
N ASP A 182 31.25 -18.59 -10.70
CA ASP A 182 30.70 -18.29 -12.03
C ASP A 182 31.40 -18.98 -13.20
N GLY A 183 31.72 -20.26 -13.00
CA GLY A 183 32.29 -21.14 -14.01
C GLY A 183 33.82 -21.18 -14.00
N VAL A 184 34.48 -20.34 -13.22
CA VAL A 184 35.94 -20.29 -13.09
C VAL A 184 36.40 -20.95 -11.79
N SER A 185 37.21 -22.00 -11.88
CA SER A 185 37.84 -22.64 -10.72
C SER A 185 38.76 -21.65 -10.00
N LYS A 186 38.61 -21.52 -8.68
CA LYS A 186 39.40 -20.60 -7.85
C LYS A 186 40.44 -21.33 -7.00
N VAL A 187 40.05 -22.44 -6.37
CA VAL A 187 40.93 -23.32 -5.62
C VAL A 187 40.54 -24.78 -5.84
N GLY A 188 41.52 -25.68 -5.79
CA GLY A 188 41.32 -27.13 -5.92
C GLY A 188 41.68 -27.87 -4.64
N THR A 189 41.03 -29.00 -4.39
CA THR A 189 41.36 -29.96 -3.33
C THR A 189 41.64 -31.33 -3.94
N TYR A 190 42.56 -32.08 -3.33
CA TYR A 190 42.94 -33.41 -3.74
C TYR A 190 42.87 -34.38 -2.57
N SER A 191 42.05 -35.42 -2.72
CA SER A 191 42.05 -36.58 -1.86
C SER A 191 42.77 -37.73 -2.58
N PRO A 192 43.92 -38.23 -2.05
CA PRO A 192 44.70 -39.28 -2.69
C PRO A 192 44.06 -40.67 -2.57
N GLY A 193 44.34 -41.53 -3.54
CA GLY A 193 43.96 -42.96 -3.51
C GLY A 193 45.05 -43.90 -2.94
N SER A 194 46.12 -43.36 -2.35
CA SER A 194 47.24 -44.15 -1.83
C SER A 194 46.90 -44.93 -0.56
N SER A 195 45.81 -44.57 0.12
CA SER A 195 45.28 -45.26 1.29
C SER A 195 43.75 -45.17 1.28
N SER A 196 43.10 -46.00 2.09
CA SER A 196 41.65 -45.99 2.21
C SER A 196 41.15 -44.67 2.84
N ARG A 197 40.11 -44.08 2.25
CA ARG A 197 39.29 -42.99 2.83
C ARG A 197 40.12 -41.77 3.24
N GLN A 198 40.88 -41.23 2.30
CA GLN A 198 41.69 -40.03 2.53
C GLN A 198 40.83 -38.77 2.42
N THR A 199 41.22 -37.73 3.17
CA THR A 199 40.52 -36.44 3.16
C THR A 199 41.24 -35.45 2.27
N GLY A 200 40.50 -34.81 1.38
CA GLY A 200 40.90 -33.58 0.70
C GLY A 200 40.12 -32.40 1.28
N THR A 201 40.80 -31.29 1.55
CA THR A 201 40.15 -30.04 1.94
C THR A 201 40.87 -28.83 1.34
N ASN A 202 40.10 -27.77 1.05
CA ASN A 202 40.66 -26.46 0.75
C ASN A 202 39.64 -25.36 1.09
N LEU A 203 40.12 -24.13 1.17
CA LEU A 203 39.34 -22.93 1.50
C LEU A 203 39.65 -21.80 0.52
N VAL A 204 38.67 -20.94 0.29
CA VAL A 204 38.85 -19.70 -0.47
C VAL A 204 38.09 -18.55 0.17
N VAL A 205 38.65 -17.35 0.08
CA VAL A 205 37.98 -16.09 0.38
C VAL A 205 37.70 -15.39 -0.95
N LEU A 206 36.46 -15.00 -1.19
CA LEU A 206 36.00 -14.38 -2.43
C LEU A 206 35.19 -13.12 -2.14
N GLU A 207 35.46 -12.06 -2.88
CA GLU A 207 34.51 -10.95 -3.03
C GLU A 207 33.45 -11.38 -4.03
N LEU A 208 32.18 -11.33 -3.63
CA LEU A 208 31.05 -11.68 -4.48
C LEU A 208 30.09 -10.51 -4.59
N ASP A 209 29.58 -10.30 -5.80
CA ASP A 209 28.44 -9.43 -6.03
C ASP A 209 27.14 -10.23 -5.83
N ARG A 210 26.05 -9.53 -5.48
CA ARG A 210 24.73 -10.15 -5.37
C ARG A 210 24.37 -10.87 -6.66
N GLY A 211 24.08 -12.16 -6.54
CA GLY A 211 23.70 -13.02 -7.67
C GLY A 211 24.83 -13.93 -8.16
N ASP A 212 26.08 -13.66 -7.80
CA ASP A 212 27.21 -14.54 -8.11
C ASP A 212 26.99 -15.94 -7.52
N ALA A 213 27.44 -16.97 -8.24
CA ALA A 213 27.25 -18.35 -7.85
C ALA A 213 28.58 -19.06 -7.55
N VAL A 214 28.61 -19.78 -6.44
CA VAL A 214 29.74 -20.60 -6.00
C VAL A 214 29.30 -22.05 -5.80
N TRP A 215 30.07 -23.01 -6.33
CA TRP A 215 29.77 -24.45 -6.18
C TRP A 215 31.02 -25.31 -6.23
N VAL A 216 30.86 -26.59 -5.90
CA VAL A 216 31.92 -27.59 -5.95
C VAL A 216 31.80 -28.40 -7.24
N LYS A 217 32.86 -28.41 -8.04
CA LYS A 217 32.93 -29.12 -9.32
C LYS A 217 33.97 -30.24 -9.28
N ARG A 218 33.71 -31.35 -9.96
CA ARG A 218 34.70 -32.39 -10.21
C ARG A 218 35.74 -31.92 -11.22
N SER A 219 37.01 -32.00 -10.84
CA SER A 219 38.14 -31.78 -11.75
C SER A 219 38.65 -33.11 -12.29
N ALA A 220 38.93 -34.07 -11.41
CA ALA A 220 39.44 -35.39 -11.75
C ALA A 220 39.06 -36.45 -10.68
N GLY A 221 39.37 -37.72 -10.95
CA GLY A 221 39.06 -38.82 -10.02
C GLY A 221 37.61 -39.28 -10.02
N GLN A 222 37.16 -39.93 -8.96
CA GLN A 222 35.79 -40.43 -8.85
C GLN A 222 35.49 -40.81 -7.41
N SER A 223 34.20 -40.90 -7.12
CA SER A 223 33.67 -41.49 -5.89
C SER A 223 33.98 -40.72 -4.61
N TYR A 224 33.06 -40.77 -3.66
CA TYR A 224 33.23 -40.14 -2.36
C TYR A 224 32.65 -41.03 -1.26
N TYR A 225 33.23 -40.92 -0.08
CA TYR A 225 32.80 -41.60 1.13
C TYR A 225 32.18 -40.62 2.12
N THR A 226 31.18 -41.10 2.85
CA THR A 226 30.53 -40.37 3.93
C THR A 226 29.70 -41.34 4.76
N HIS A 227 29.25 -40.89 5.93
CA HIS A 227 28.31 -41.59 6.80
C HIS A 227 26.99 -40.79 6.91
N PRO A 228 25.96 -41.32 7.60
CA PRO A 228 24.73 -40.58 7.86
C PRO A 228 24.98 -39.24 8.55
N VAL A 229 26.01 -39.15 9.40
CA VAL A 229 26.60 -37.86 9.81
C VAL A 229 27.66 -37.48 8.77
N PRO A 230 27.48 -36.38 8.02
CA PRO A 230 28.33 -36.09 6.87
C PRO A 230 29.80 -35.88 7.20
N TYR A 231 30.70 -36.55 6.46
CA TYR A 231 32.13 -36.23 6.41
C TYR A 231 32.47 -35.35 5.22
N THR A 232 31.76 -35.57 4.12
CA THR A 232 31.88 -34.77 2.91
C THR A 232 30.90 -33.60 3.00
N THR A 233 31.43 -32.39 3.16
CA THR A 233 30.68 -31.17 3.44
C THR A 233 31.16 -30.00 2.58
N PHE A 234 30.24 -29.08 2.34
CA PHE A 234 30.50 -27.77 1.75
C PHE A 234 29.86 -26.72 2.64
N SER A 235 30.67 -25.75 3.04
CA SER A 235 30.26 -24.66 3.93
C SER A 235 30.72 -23.34 3.36
N GLY A 236 29.97 -22.29 3.68
CA GLY A 236 30.42 -20.93 3.43
C GLY A 236 29.60 -19.91 4.19
N PHE A 237 30.18 -18.74 4.41
CA PHE A 237 29.55 -17.66 5.17
C PHE A 237 30.11 -16.30 4.74
N LEU A 238 29.31 -15.26 4.95
CA LEU A 238 29.72 -13.87 4.78
C LEU A 238 30.50 -13.42 6.04
N LEU A 239 31.59 -12.67 5.85
CA LEU A 239 32.36 -12.03 6.92
C LEU A 239 31.67 -10.81 7.54
#